data_AF-A0AB34KB74-F1
#
_entry.id   AF-A0AB34KB74-F1
#
_cell.length_a   1.000
_cell.length_b   1.000
_cell.length_c   1.000
_cell.angle_alpha   90.00
_cell.angle_beta   90.00
_cell.angle_gamma   90.00
#
_symmetry.space_group_name_H-M   'P 1'
#
loop_
_entity.id
_entity.type
_entity.pdbx_description
1 polymer ?
#
loop_
_entity_poly.entity_id
_entity_poly.type
_entity_poly.pdbx_seq_one_letter_code
_entity_poly.pdbx_strand_id
1 'polypeptide(L)'
;MFACVLPLVLSTSPTTQHHARVWGGGSTLVRHQTSLRRPISTTPHRAPAGLVLRLRGGALAMKGASKRRRPSNVEGNVFVDESCIDCDTCRWMAPDTFARDSKSYVHRQPVSDSERQAALAAMISCPTGSIRLEQPDPLAKQVRQSFPMAVDSSRISKVFHLGFHSAASFGATPYLFGDSSFSCMVDSPRFNSALANAIEAAGCVPTFMLLTHIDDVSDHQRWKDRWPSMKRVMHTADIRGPDAWPYTDLRGVEMQLDGEGPWELALGLTAIHAPGHSRGSLCFLASGERTGGEGVLFSGDHLAYNAKLGRLDGFARYGWSLGLQAESMRKLADLPFTWVLPGHGRRWMFESDKQRAKTMLQAAEDFAVDPYGRQLVNSP
;
A
#
# COMPACT_ATOMS: atom_id res chain seq x y z
N MET A 1 -10.23 -51.52 6.62
CA MET A 1 -10.59 -51.43 8.06
C MET A 1 -9.75 -50.29 8.60
N PHE A 2 -10.23 -49.12 9.01
CA PHE A 2 -11.47 -48.73 9.67
C PHE A 2 -12.16 -47.57 8.94
N ALA A 3 -13.48 -47.65 8.87
CA ALA A 3 -14.35 -46.54 8.50
C ALA A 3 -14.67 -45.72 9.76
N CYS A 4 -14.74 -44.40 9.63
CA CYS A 4 -15.40 -43.56 10.63
C CYS A 4 -16.32 -42.58 9.90
N VAL A 5 -17.62 -42.81 10.12
CA VAL A 5 -18.79 -42.05 9.69
C VAL A 5 -19.20 -41.19 10.87
N LEU A 6 -19.58 -39.92 10.66
CA LEU A 6 -20.50 -39.10 11.50
C LEU A 6 -20.66 -37.67 10.92
N PRO A 7 -21.74 -36.92 11.23
CA PRO A 7 -22.92 -36.88 10.37
C PRO A 7 -23.28 -35.47 9.84
N LEU A 8 -24.14 -35.45 8.81
CA LEU A 8 -24.93 -34.28 8.41
C LEU A 8 -25.85 -33.84 9.56
N VAL A 9 -25.80 -32.55 9.90
CA VAL A 9 -26.86 -31.87 10.65
C VAL A 9 -27.42 -30.75 9.78
N LEU A 10 -28.61 -30.98 9.26
CA LEU A 10 -29.50 -29.96 8.72
C LEU A 10 -30.11 -29.23 9.91
N SER A 11 -29.98 -27.89 9.95
CA SER A 11 -30.78 -27.06 10.84
C SER A 11 -31.40 -25.91 10.07
N THR A 12 -32.73 -25.93 10.11
CA THR A 12 -33.72 -25.04 9.52
C THR A 12 -33.66 -23.61 10.02
N SER A 13 -33.87 -22.67 9.10
CA SER A 13 -34.15 -21.25 9.36
C SER A 13 -35.47 -21.05 10.12
N PRO A 14 -35.59 -19.99 10.94
CA PRO A 14 -36.87 -19.35 11.19
C PRO A 14 -36.93 -17.99 10.48
N THR A 15 -37.86 -17.90 9.56
CA THR A 15 -38.52 -16.68 9.10
C THR A 15 -39.11 -15.90 10.28
N THR A 16 -38.77 -14.61 10.38
CA THR A 16 -39.60 -13.63 11.10
C THR A 16 -39.92 -12.46 10.19
N GLN A 17 -41.19 -12.39 9.81
CA GLN A 17 -41.85 -11.23 9.22
C GLN A 17 -41.95 -10.14 10.28
N HIS A 18 -41.58 -8.90 9.93
CA HIS A 18 -42.09 -7.72 10.61
C HIS A 18 -42.46 -6.62 9.61
N HIS A 19 -43.78 -6.54 9.41
CA HIS A 19 -44.60 -5.35 9.21
C HIS A 19 -43.96 -4.09 8.60
N ALA A 20 -44.33 -3.87 7.34
CA ALA A 20 -44.44 -2.56 6.73
C ALA A 20 -45.31 -1.61 7.58
N ARG A 21 -44.80 -0.42 7.88
CA ARG A 21 -45.62 0.75 8.20
C ARG A 21 -45.49 1.76 7.07
N VAL A 22 -46.56 1.81 6.29
CA VAL A 22 -46.90 2.86 5.34
C VAL A 22 -47.13 4.16 6.14
N TRP A 23 -46.39 5.21 5.80
CA TRP A 23 -46.80 6.58 6.05
C TRP A 23 -46.98 7.27 4.70
N GLY A 24 -48.23 7.56 4.38
CA GLY A 24 -48.59 8.41 3.26
C GLY A 24 -48.69 9.87 3.68
N GLY A 25 -48.55 10.75 2.69
CA GLY A 25 -49.07 12.11 2.72
C GLY A 25 -48.02 13.20 2.54
N GLY A 26 -48.17 13.98 1.47
CA GLY A 26 -47.65 15.35 1.42
C GLY A 26 -46.83 15.72 0.20
N SER A 27 -47.46 15.74 -0.98
CA SER A 27 -46.96 16.48 -2.14
C SER A 27 -46.94 17.99 -1.86
N THR A 28 -45.82 18.66 -2.14
CA THR A 28 -45.83 20.10 -2.44
C THR A 28 -44.77 20.40 -3.48
N LEU A 29 -45.23 20.64 -4.71
CA LEU A 29 -44.43 21.19 -5.79
C LEU A 29 -44.02 22.62 -5.44
N VAL A 30 -42.72 22.89 -5.38
CA VAL A 30 -42.18 24.24 -5.48
C VAL A 30 -41.37 24.32 -6.77
N ARG A 31 -41.96 24.98 -7.76
CA ARG A 31 -41.28 25.45 -8.97
C ARG A 31 -40.29 26.53 -8.56
N HIS A 32 -39.00 26.35 -8.85
CA HIS A 32 -38.08 27.48 -8.98
C HIS A 32 -37.58 27.61 -10.42
N GLN A 33 -37.72 28.83 -10.91
CA GLN A 33 -37.52 29.29 -12.26
C GLN A 33 -36.06 29.16 -12.70
N THR A 34 -35.90 28.64 -13.90
CA THR A 34 -34.70 28.73 -14.72
C THR A 34 -34.48 30.18 -15.16
N SER A 35 -33.43 30.83 -14.65
CA SER A 35 -32.97 32.09 -15.22
C SER A 35 -31.97 31.79 -16.35
N LEU A 36 -32.42 31.99 -17.58
CA LEU A 36 -31.57 32.03 -18.78
C LEU A 36 -30.64 33.25 -18.69
N ARG A 37 -29.33 33.01 -18.64
CA ARG A 37 -28.32 34.04 -18.95
C ARG A 37 -27.69 33.74 -20.30
N ARG A 38 -27.59 34.80 -21.09
CA ARG A 38 -27.17 34.87 -22.49
C ARG A 38 -25.76 34.31 -22.74
N PRO A 39 -25.48 33.79 -23.94
CA PRO A 39 -24.17 33.27 -24.31
C PRO A 39 -23.17 34.42 -24.52
N ILE A 40 -22.02 34.33 -23.88
CA ILE A 40 -20.86 35.18 -24.18
C ILE A 40 -20.16 34.59 -25.40
N SER A 41 -20.13 35.39 -26.46
CA SER A 41 -19.30 35.17 -27.64
C SER A 41 -17.83 35.32 -27.27
N THR A 42 -17.05 34.25 -27.45
CA THR A 42 -15.60 34.36 -27.63
C THR A 42 -15.22 33.47 -28.81
N THR A 43 -14.84 34.13 -29.89
CA THR A 43 -14.22 33.57 -31.08
C THR A 43 -13.01 32.69 -30.73
N PRO A 44 -12.77 31.58 -31.44
CA PRO A 44 -11.60 30.76 -31.18
C PRO A 44 -10.37 31.43 -31.80
N HIS A 45 -9.41 31.82 -30.96
CA HIS A 45 -8.07 32.12 -31.42
C HIS A 45 -7.44 30.82 -31.97
N ARG A 46 -7.13 30.81 -33.27
CA ARG A 46 -6.25 29.83 -33.91
C ARG A 46 -4.89 29.85 -33.21
N ALA A 47 -4.57 28.80 -32.46
CA ALA A 47 -3.20 28.49 -32.09
C ALA A 47 -2.47 27.95 -33.33
N PRO A 48 -1.18 28.29 -33.54
CA PRO A 48 -0.41 27.78 -34.67
C PRO A 48 -0.21 26.27 -34.51
N ALA A 49 -0.14 25.57 -35.66
CA ALA A 49 0.09 24.14 -35.73
C ALA A 49 1.43 23.75 -35.08
N GLY A 50 1.36 23.39 -33.79
CA GLY A 50 2.46 22.81 -33.03
C GLY A 50 2.47 21.30 -33.22
N LEU A 51 3.61 20.80 -33.68
CA LEU A 51 4.00 19.41 -33.82
C LEU A 51 3.38 18.48 -32.76
N VAL A 52 2.41 17.65 -33.15
CA VAL A 52 1.86 16.58 -32.29
C VAL A 52 2.93 15.49 -32.18
N LEU A 53 3.77 15.56 -31.16
CA LEU A 53 4.64 14.46 -30.79
C LEU A 53 3.76 13.36 -30.16
N ARG A 54 3.37 12.37 -30.96
CA ARG A 54 2.76 11.13 -30.47
C ARG A 54 3.78 10.40 -29.60
N LEU A 55 3.80 10.69 -28.31
CA LEU A 55 4.49 9.84 -27.34
C LEU A 55 3.69 8.55 -27.21
N ARG A 56 4.18 7.50 -27.86
CA ARG A 56 3.71 6.13 -27.63
C ARG A 56 3.86 5.83 -26.15
N GLY A 57 2.77 5.39 -25.52
CA GLY A 57 2.76 4.86 -24.16
C GLY A 57 3.84 3.80 -24.02
N GLY A 58 4.86 4.15 -23.26
CA GLY A 58 5.93 3.27 -22.83
C GLY A 58 6.23 3.68 -21.41
N ALA A 59 6.23 2.71 -20.51
CA ALA A 59 6.81 2.87 -19.19
C ALA A 59 8.12 3.67 -19.33
N LEU A 60 8.32 4.68 -18.47
CA LEU A 60 9.62 5.32 -18.29
C LEU A 60 10.59 4.26 -17.76
N ALA A 61 11.05 3.37 -18.64
CA ALA A 61 12.28 2.66 -18.45
C ALA A 61 13.35 3.75 -18.41
N MET A 62 13.89 4.01 -17.22
CA MET A 62 15.09 4.83 -17.04
C MET A 62 16.27 4.14 -17.75
N LYS A 63 16.28 4.18 -19.09
CA LYS A 63 17.43 3.87 -19.93
C LYS A 63 18.46 4.95 -19.63
N GLY A 64 19.48 4.59 -18.85
CA GLY A 64 20.67 5.44 -18.66
C GLY A 64 21.04 5.76 -17.21
N ALA A 65 20.40 5.16 -16.20
CA ALA A 65 20.89 5.32 -14.84
C ALA A 65 22.29 4.68 -14.73
N SER A 66 23.29 5.52 -14.48
CA SER A 66 24.68 5.14 -14.25
C SER A 66 24.75 4.04 -13.19
N LYS A 67 25.26 2.86 -13.55
CA LYS A 67 25.52 1.75 -12.61
C LYS A 67 26.74 2.03 -11.71
N ARG A 68 27.19 3.29 -11.67
CA ARG A 68 28.35 3.72 -10.90
C ARG A 68 28.02 3.65 -9.42
N ARG A 69 28.95 3.06 -8.67
CA ARG A 69 28.94 3.01 -7.20
C ARG A 69 28.80 4.44 -6.65
N ARG A 70 27.92 4.66 -5.68
CA ARG A 70 27.92 5.95 -4.98
C ARG A 70 29.23 6.12 -4.19
N PRO A 71 29.81 7.33 -4.15
CA PRO A 71 31.04 7.58 -3.39
C PRO A 71 30.92 7.29 -1.89
N SER A 72 29.73 7.44 -1.31
CA SER A 72 29.50 7.24 0.13
C SER A 72 29.55 5.77 0.56
N ASN A 73 29.51 4.79 -0.36
CA ASN A 73 29.57 3.37 0.02
C ASN A 73 30.95 3.01 0.56
N VAL A 74 31.00 2.21 1.63
CA VAL A 74 32.23 1.50 2.01
C VAL A 74 32.59 0.43 0.98
N GLU A 75 33.88 0.10 0.87
CA GLU A 75 34.35 -0.98 -0.03
C GLU A 75 33.72 -2.34 0.33
N GLY A 76 33.55 -3.21 -0.67
CA GLY A 76 33.07 -4.58 -0.49
C GLY A 76 31.98 -5.00 -1.47
N ASN A 77 31.53 -6.25 -1.30
CA ASN A 77 30.69 -6.90 -2.30
C ASN A 77 29.35 -6.20 -2.53
N VAL A 78 28.68 -5.75 -1.46
CA VAL A 78 27.38 -5.07 -1.57
C VAL A 78 27.59 -3.58 -1.77
N PHE A 79 26.87 -2.99 -2.73
CA PHE A 79 26.90 -1.54 -2.95
C PHE A 79 25.59 -0.98 -3.48
N VAL A 80 25.39 0.33 -3.27
CA VAL A 80 24.31 1.10 -3.89
C VAL A 80 24.86 1.96 -5.03
N ASP A 81 24.21 1.92 -6.19
CA ASP A 81 24.56 2.76 -7.35
C ASP A 81 23.78 4.10 -7.40
N GLU A 82 24.14 4.96 -8.35
CA GLU A 82 23.55 6.29 -8.53
C GLU A 82 22.07 6.29 -8.94
N SER A 83 21.55 5.14 -9.40
CA SER A 83 20.14 4.97 -9.79
C SER A 83 19.17 4.94 -8.60
N CYS A 84 19.68 4.92 -7.37
CA CYS A 84 18.88 4.95 -6.16
C CYS A 84 17.93 6.16 -6.13
N ILE A 85 16.68 5.95 -5.72
CA ILE A 85 15.64 7.00 -5.60
C ILE A 85 15.35 7.40 -4.14
N ASP A 86 16.13 6.91 -3.18
CA ASP A 86 16.00 7.23 -1.76
C ASP A 86 14.67 6.79 -1.08
N CYS A 87 14.07 5.70 -1.56
CA CYS A 87 12.79 5.13 -1.09
C CYS A 87 12.76 4.53 0.35
N ASP A 88 13.86 4.60 1.12
CA ASP A 88 14.00 4.01 2.47
C ASP A 88 13.97 2.48 2.58
N THR A 89 13.49 1.71 1.59
CA THR A 89 13.29 0.25 1.65
C THR A 89 14.45 -0.51 2.32
N CYS A 90 15.67 -0.33 1.81
CA CYS A 90 16.84 -1.01 2.33
C CYS A 90 17.22 -0.65 3.77
N ARG A 91 16.90 0.57 4.21
CA ARG A 91 17.27 1.06 5.54
C ARG A 91 16.36 0.53 6.64
N TRP A 92 15.10 0.24 6.34
CA TRP A 92 14.25 -0.45 7.30
C TRP A 92 14.41 -1.97 7.24
N MET A 93 14.77 -2.55 6.08
CA MET A 93 15.01 -3.99 5.94
C MET A 93 16.35 -4.44 6.52
N ALA A 94 17.40 -3.64 6.37
CA ALA A 94 18.77 -3.97 6.78
C ALA A 94 19.51 -2.71 7.31
N PRO A 95 19.04 -2.13 8.44
CA PRO A 95 19.60 -0.90 9.01
C PRO A 95 21.09 -1.00 9.35
N ASP A 96 21.56 -2.20 9.72
CA ASP A 96 22.97 -2.39 10.07
C ASP A 96 23.90 -2.38 8.85
N THR A 97 23.35 -2.41 7.63
CA THR A 97 24.08 -2.36 6.35
C THR A 97 23.91 -1.02 5.64
N PHE A 98 22.67 -0.48 5.60
CA PHE A 98 22.34 0.69 4.78
C PHE A 98 22.03 1.92 5.63
N ALA A 99 22.62 3.05 5.23
CA ALA A 99 22.39 4.37 5.82
C ALA A 99 22.02 5.37 4.74
N ARG A 100 21.80 6.64 5.13
CA ARG A 100 21.41 7.72 4.22
C ARG A 100 22.46 8.83 4.22
N ASP A 101 22.86 9.22 3.03
CA ASP A 101 23.62 10.44 2.73
C ASP A 101 23.11 10.94 1.38
N SER A 102 22.17 11.90 1.38
CA SER A 102 21.26 12.29 0.29
C SER A 102 20.35 11.16 -0.25
N LYS A 103 20.92 9.98 -0.53
CA LYS A 103 20.28 8.71 -0.92
C LYS A 103 20.84 7.58 -0.05
N SER A 104 20.32 6.37 -0.22
CA SER A 104 20.90 5.19 0.46
C SER A 104 22.32 4.87 0.00
N TYR A 105 23.14 4.39 0.92
CA TYR A 105 24.47 3.82 0.67
C TYR A 105 24.75 2.68 1.65
N VAL A 106 25.74 1.84 1.34
CA VAL A 106 26.25 0.82 2.27
C VAL A 106 27.26 1.47 3.23
N HIS A 107 26.92 1.58 4.52
CA HIS A 107 27.84 2.12 5.54
C HIS A 107 28.69 1.04 6.19
N ARG A 108 28.22 -0.20 6.16
CA ARG A 108 28.92 -1.38 6.68
C ARG A 108 28.56 -2.58 5.81
N GLN A 109 29.56 -3.38 5.45
CA GLN A 109 29.30 -4.63 4.74
C GLN A 109 28.65 -5.66 5.67
N PRO A 110 27.68 -6.45 5.18
CA PRO A 110 27.14 -7.57 5.95
C PRO A 110 28.19 -8.67 6.10
N VAL A 111 28.46 -9.11 7.33
CA VAL A 111 29.50 -10.10 7.64
C VAL A 111 28.93 -11.45 8.07
N SER A 112 27.75 -11.47 8.70
CA SER A 112 27.08 -12.71 9.09
C SER A 112 26.08 -13.16 8.03
N ASP A 113 25.70 -14.44 8.02
CA ASP A 113 24.68 -14.94 7.10
C ASP A 113 23.32 -14.26 7.31
N SER A 114 22.97 -13.90 8.54
CA SER A 114 21.73 -13.16 8.84
C SER A 114 21.78 -11.75 8.25
N GLU A 115 22.90 -11.03 8.40
CA GLU A 115 23.08 -9.70 7.80
C GLU A 115 23.06 -9.77 6.27
N ARG A 116 23.70 -10.80 5.69
CA ARG A 116 23.71 -11.04 4.24
C ARG A 116 22.30 -11.33 3.74
N GLN A 117 21.52 -12.17 4.43
CA GLN A 117 20.14 -12.45 4.08
C GLN A 117 19.29 -11.16 4.07
N ALA A 118 19.40 -10.32 5.11
CA ALA A 118 18.69 -9.05 5.18
C ALA A 118 19.10 -8.09 4.04
N ALA A 119 20.40 -7.97 3.75
CA ALA A 119 20.90 -7.12 2.67
C ALA A 119 20.46 -7.61 1.28
N LEU A 120 20.44 -8.92 1.05
CA LEU A 120 19.97 -9.53 -0.19
C LEU A 120 18.44 -9.41 -0.34
N ALA A 121 17.68 -9.52 0.76
CA ALA A 121 16.24 -9.29 0.75
C ALA A 121 15.91 -7.81 0.40
N ALA A 122 16.69 -6.88 0.95
CA ALA A 122 16.64 -5.47 0.58
C ALA A 122 17.01 -5.25 -0.91
N MET A 123 18.02 -5.96 -1.42
CA MET A 123 18.41 -5.93 -2.83
C MET A 123 17.27 -6.37 -3.75
N ILE A 124 16.60 -7.47 -3.41
CA ILE A 124 15.48 -8.03 -4.19
C ILE A 124 14.24 -7.12 -4.12
N SER A 125 14.04 -6.46 -2.98
CA SER A 125 12.93 -5.52 -2.77
C SER A 125 13.22 -4.13 -3.33
N CYS A 126 14.47 -3.82 -3.72
CA CYS A 126 14.83 -2.50 -4.22
C CYS A 126 14.05 -2.16 -5.52
N PRO A 127 13.25 -1.09 -5.54
CA PRO A 127 12.35 -0.79 -6.67
C PRO A 127 13.09 -0.50 -7.98
N THR A 128 14.28 0.05 -7.87
CA THR A 128 15.13 0.47 -8.99
C THR A 128 16.27 -0.51 -9.27
N GLY A 129 16.42 -1.58 -8.48
CA GLY A 129 17.54 -2.51 -8.60
C GLY A 129 18.91 -1.83 -8.43
N SER A 130 18.97 -0.79 -7.59
CA SER A 130 20.17 0.02 -7.34
C SER A 130 21.15 -0.61 -6.37
N ILE A 131 20.70 -1.60 -5.60
CA ILE A 131 21.56 -2.41 -4.74
C ILE A 131 22.13 -3.54 -5.60
N ARG A 132 23.45 -3.68 -5.60
CA ARG A 132 24.18 -4.61 -6.46
C ARG A 132 25.24 -5.36 -5.68
N LEU A 133 25.72 -6.43 -6.33
CA LEU A 133 26.84 -7.23 -5.88
C LEU A 133 27.97 -7.10 -6.89
N GLU A 134 29.22 -6.97 -6.42
CA GLU A 134 30.41 -7.04 -7.27
C GLU A 134 30.68 -8.47 -7.75
N GLN A 135 30.40 -9.45 -6.89
CA GLN A 135 30.49 -10.88 -7.15
C GLN A 135 29.19 -11.59 -6.73
N PRO A 136 28.78 -12.66 -7.43
CA PRO A 136 27.61 -13.44 -7.05
C PRO A 136 27.67 -13.91 -5.60
N ASP A 137 26.58 -13.71 -4.86
CA ASP A 137 26.44 -14.23 -3.50
C ASP A 137 25.64 -15.54 -3.53
N PRO A 138 26.15 -16.65 -2.95
CA PRO A 138 25.48 -17.95 -2.98
C PRO A 138 24.10 -17.95 -2.28
N LEU A 139 23.85 -17.05 -1.33
CA LEU A 139 22.56 -16.93 -0.64
C LEU A 139 21.51 -16.21 -1.48
N ALA A 140 21.90 -15.47 -2.54
CA ALA A 140 20.98 -14.62 -3.29
C ALA A 140 19.80 -15.40 -3.89
N LYS A 141 20.05 -16.63 -4.37
CA LYS A 141 18.99 -17.51 -4.89
C LYS A 141 18.04 -17.95 -3.78
N GLN A 142 18.58 -18.36 -2.64
CA GLN A 142 17.80 -18.80 -1.47
C GLN A 142 16.93 -17.67 -0.93
N VAL A 143 17.48 -16.47 -0.77
CA VAL A 143 16.73 -15.29 -0.28
C VAL A 143 15.65 -14.86 -1.28
N ARG A 144 15.90 -14.99 -2.59
CA ARG A 144 14.84 -14.76 -3.58
C ARG A 144 13.69 -15.75 -3.45
N GLN A 145 14.00 -17.00 -3.10
CA GLN A 145 13.02 -18.05 -2.90
C GLN A 145 12.32 -17.99 -1.54
N SER A 146 12.79 -17.16 -0.61
CA SER A 146 12.11 -16.96 0.68
C SER A 146 10.94 -15.98 0.61
N PHE A 147 10.70 -15.32 -0.53
CA PHE A 147 9.51 -14.50 -0.74
C PHE A 147 8.31 -15.35 -1.21
N PRO A 148 7.09 -15.14 -0.68
CA PRO A 148 6.72 -14.17 0.36
C PRO A 148 7.36 -14.43 1.73
N MET A 149 7.91 -13.39 2.37
CA MET A 149 8.59 -13.50 3.68
C MET A 149 7.63 -13.14 4.81
N ALA A 150 7.55 -13.93 5.88
CA ALA A 150 6.71 -13.59 7.04
C ALA A 150 7.11 -12.22 7.63
N VAL A 151 6.11 -11.38 7.96
CA VAL A 151 6.35 -10.11 8.66
C VAL A 151 6.70 -10.37 10.12
N ASP A 152 5.90 -11.19 10.79
CA ASP A 152 6.17 -11.72 12.13
C ASP A 152 5.44 -13.06 12.26
N SER A 153 6.19 -14.15 12.43
CA SER A 153 5.63 -15.51 12.47
C SER A 153 4.91 -15.84 13.78
N SER A 154 5.03 -15.00 14.80
CA SER A 154 4.49 -15.24 16.15
C SER A 154 3.20 -14.48 16.43
N ARG A 155 3.08 -13.23 15.97
CA ARG A 155 1.96 -12.33 16.27
C ARG A 155 0.99 -12.12 15.11
N ILE A 156 1.47 -12.27 13.88
CA ILE A 156 0.68 -12.11 12.65
C ILE A 156 1.13 -13.14 11.61
N SER A 157 1.06 -14.42 11.99
CA SER A 157 1.64 -15.56 11.28
C SER A 157 1.17 -15.76 9.82
N LYS A 158 0.05 -15.15 9.44
CA LYS A 158 -0.51 -15.17 8.08
C LYS A 158 -0.26 -13.88 7.31
N VAL A 159 0.69 -13.04 7.71
CA VAL A 159 1.03 -11.78 7.03
C VAL A 159 2.45 -11.83 6.50
N PHE A 160 2.59 -11.56 5.20
CA PHE A 160 3.84 -11.71 4.47
C PHE A 160 4.17 -10.43 3.70
N HIS A 161 5.45 -10.08 3.71
CA HIS A 161 6.05 -9.10 2.82
C HIS A 161 6.38 -9.76 1.48
N LEU A 162 5.93 -9.17 0.39
CA LEU A 162 6.08 -9.74 -0.95
C LEU A 162 7.44 -9.44 -1.60
N GLY A 163 8.17 -8.43 -1.13
CA GLY A 163 9.38 -7.94 -1.80
C GLY A 163 9.07 -7.39 -3.19
N PHE A 164 10.05 -7.43 -4.10
CA PHE A 164 9.89 -7.02 -5.50
C PHE A 164 9.15 -5.67 -5.69
N HIS A 165 9.50 -4.65 -4.89
CA HIS A 165 8.82 -3.36 -4.99
C HIS A 165 8.99 -2.78 -6.40
N SER A 166 8.11 -1.84 -6.76
CA SER A 166 8.13 -1.22 -8.07
C SER A 166 8.65 0.21 -8.04
N ALA A 167 9.49 0.57 -9.02
CA ALA A 167 9.85 1.96 -9.26
C ALA A 167 8.64 2.82 -9.68
N ALA A 168 7.60 2.22 -10.27
CA ALA A 168 6.39 2.94 -10.67
C ALA A 168 5.52 3.38 -9.48
N SER A 169 5.70 2.74 -8.33
CA SER A 169 5.06 3.09 -7.05
C SER A 169 6.11 3.53 -6.03
N PHE A 170 7.23 4.10 -6.49
CA PHE A 170 8.28 4.69 -5.65
C PHE A 170 8.88 3.81 -4.54
N GLY A 171 8.66 2.50 -4.58
CA GLY A 171 9.12 1.58 -3.54
C GLY A 171 8.07 1.20 -2.50
N ALA A 172 6.78 1.40 -2.79
CA ALA A 172 5.66 0.93 -1.96
C ALA A 172 5.83 -0.54 -1.57
N THR A 173 5.53 -0.84 -0.31
CA THR A 173 5.71 -2.14 0.32
C THR A 173 4.45 -2.98 0.11
N PRO A 174 4.51 -4.03 -0.72
CA PRO A 174 3.36 -4.87 -0.97
C PRO A 174 3.29 -6.01 0.04
N TYR A 175 2.08 -6.33 0.47
CA TYR A 175 1.83 -7.40 1.44
C TYR A 175 0.90 -8.48 0.86
N LEU A 176 1.00 -9.67 1.42
CA LEU A 176 0.03 -10.73 1.27
C LEU A 176 -0.45 -11.12 2.66
N PHE A 177 -1.75 -11.29 2.86
CA PHE A 177 -2.25 -11.87 4.09
C PHE A 177 -3.37 -12.88 3.86
N GLY A 178 -3.56 -13.77 4.84
CA GLY A 178 -4.56 -14.83 4.82
C GLY A 178 -3.96 -16.20 4.56
N ASP A 179 -4.78 -17.10 4.04
CA ASP A 179 -4.40 -18.50 3.83
C ASP A 179 -5.06 -19.07 2.55
N SER A 180 -5.02 -20.40 2.40
CA SER A 180 -5.56 -21.09 1.23
C SER A 180 -7.08 -21.01 1.10
N SER A 181 -7.81 -20.66 2.16
CA SER A 181 -9.26 -20.45 2.11
C SER A 181 -9.60 -19.05 1.58
N PHE A 182 -8.82 -18.05 1.98
CA PHE A 182 -9.02 -16.65 1.64
C PHE A 182 -7.74 -15.88 1.89
N SER A 183 -7.24 -15.21 0.86
CA SER A 183 -6.07 -14.34 0.95
C SER A 183 -6.27 -13.05 0.17
N CYS A 184 -5.49 -12.04 0.53
CA CYS A 184 -5.53 -10.72 -0.06
C CYS A 184 -4.10 -10.23 -0.32
N MET A 185 -3.90 -9.59 -1.48
CA MET A 185 -2.70 -8.83 -1.81
C MET A 185 -2.98 -7.35 -1.53
N VAL A 186 -2.15 -6.69 -0.73
CA VAL A 186 -2.28 -5.26 -0.44
C VAL A 186 -1.22 -4.51 -1.22
N ASP A 187 -1.69 -3.56 -2.03
CA ASP A 187 -0.93 -2.89 -3.06
C ASP A 187 -0.19 -3.89 -3.96
N SER A 188 0.52 -3.40 -4.97
CA SER A 188 0.98 -4.28 -6.06
C SER A 188 2.50 -4.25 -6.21
N PRO A 189 3.19 -5.40 -6.02
CA PRO A 189 4.60 -5.50 -6.37
C PRO A 189 4.76 -5.44 -7.88
N ARG A 190 5.98 -5.13 -8.34
CA ARG A 190 6.33 -5.40 -9.75
C ARG A 190 6.09 -6.87 -10.05
N PHE A 191 5.39 -7.16 -11.14
CA PHE A 191 5.02 -8.53 -11.47
C PHE A 191 6.27 -9.41 -11.65
N ASN A 192 6.27 -10.55 -10.96
CA ASN A 192 7.33 -11.54 -11.01
C ASN A 192 6.72 -12.94 -11.05
N SER A 193 6.98 -13.71 -12.11
CA SER A 193 6.42 -15.05 -12.27
C SER A 193 6.89 -16.02 -11.19
N ALA A 194 8.11 -15.88 -10.67
CA ALA A 194 8.58 -16.74 -9.59
C ALA A 194 7.83 -16.48 -8.27
N LEU A 195 7.54 -15.20 -7.97
CA LEU A 195 6.69 -14.84 -6.83
C LEU A 195 5.25 -15.35 -7.01
N ALA A 196 4.68 -15.19 -8.20
CA ALA A 196 3.35 -15.70 -8.51
C ALA A 196 3.25 -17.22 -8.31
N ASN A 197 4.23 -17.97 -8.82
CA ASN A 197 4.31 -19.42 -8.66
C ASN A 197 4.47 -19.81 -7.18
N ALA A 198 5.23 -19.05 -6.39
CA ALA A 198 5.39 -19.31 -4.96
C ALA A 198 4.07 -19.10 -4.20
N ILE A 199 3.32 -18.04 -4.51
CA ILE A 199 2.01 -17.77 -3.93
C ILE A 199 1.01 -18.89 -4.28
N GLU A 200 1.02 -19.36 -5.52
CA GLU A 200 0.18 -20.48 -5.97
C GLU A 200 0.54 -21.79 -5.29
N ALA A 201 1.84 -22.09 -5.15
CA ALA A 201 2.32 -23.29 -4.47
C ALA A 201 1.94 -23.29 -2.97
N ALA A 202 1.84 -22.11 -2.36
CA ALA A 202 1.33 -21.94 -1.00
C ALA A 202 -0.22 -22.00 -0.91
N GLY A 203 -0.93 -22.14 -2.03
CA GLY A 203 -2.38 -22.13 -2.10
C GLY A 203 -3.01 -20.76 -1.85
N CYS A 204 -2.22 -19.69 -1.73
CA CYS A 204 -2.66 -18.37 -1.28
C CYS A 204 -2.96 -17.44 -2.46
N VAL A 205 -3.60 -17.94 -3.52
CA VAL A 205 -4.02 -17.10 -4.65
C VAL A 205 -5.02 -16.04 -4.12
N PRO A 206 -4.72 -14.73 -4.27
CA PRO A 206 -5.54 -13.70 -3.67
C PRO A 206 -6.97 -13.68 -4.20
N THR A 207 -7.93 -13.61 -3.29
CA THR A 207 -9.32 -13.30 -3.60
C THR A 207 -9.47 -11.81 -3.94
N PHE A 208 -8.79 -10.95 -3.17
CA PHE A 208 -8.74 -9.52 -3.40
C PHE A 208 -7.32 -9.01 -3.63
N MET A 209 -7.20 -8.03 -4.52
CA MET A 209 -6.11 -7.06 -4.52
C MET A 209 -6.66 -5.74 -3.96
N LEU A 210 -6.15 -5.32 -2.82
CA LEU A 210 -6.59 -4.16 -2.07
C LEU A 210 -5.65 -3.00 -2.41
N LEU A 211 -6.10 -2.07 -3.25
CA LEU A 211 -5.32 -0.92 -3.69
C LEU A 211 -5.62 0.26 -2.76
N THR A 212 -4.63 0.69 -1.99
CA THR A 212 -4.81 1.70 -0.93
C THR A 212 -5.07 3.08 -1.51
N HIS A 213 -4.35 3.45 -2.56
CA HIS A 213 -4.49 4.74 -3.23
C HIS A 213 -3.85 4.71 -4.62
N ILE A 214 -4.01 5.81 -5.35
CA ILE A 214 -3.59 5.93 -6.76
C ILE A 214 -2.09 5.76 -7.03
N ASP A 215 -1.21 5.96 -6.06
CA ASP A 215 0.25 5.92 -6.27
C ASP A 215 0.80 4.46 -6.29
N ASP A 216 0.10 3.55 -5.62
CA ASP A 216 0.59 2.20 -5.25
C ASP A 216 -0.02 1.05 -6.08
N VAL A 217 -0.34 1.37 -7.33
CA VAL A 217 -1.07 0.51 -8.27
C VAL A 217 -0.18 -0.17 -9.33
N SER A 218 1.13 -0.21 -9.13
CA SER A 218 2.07 -0.77 -10.12
C SER A 218 1.76 -2.22 -10.54
N ASP A 219 1.72 -2.50 -11.86
CA ASP A 219 1.56 -3.86 -12.39
C ASP A 219 0.26 -4.58 -11.93
N HIS A 220 -0.70 -3.87 -11.33
CA HIS A 220 -1.98 -4.41 -10.88
C HIS A 220 -2.70 -5.24 -11.96
N GLN A 221 -2.68 -4.77 -13.21
CA GLN A 221 -3.30 -5.47 -14.34
C GLN A 221 -2.57 -6.79 -14.66
N ARG A 222 -1.24 -6.84 -14.57
CA ARG A 222 -0.48 -8.08 -14.86
C ARG A 222 -0.76 -9.17 -13.83
N TRP A 223 -0.93 -8.78 -12.57
CA TRP A 223 -1.39 -9.69 -11.51
C TRP A 223 -2.83 -10.15 -11.73
N LYS A 224 -3.73 -9.25 -12.14
CA LYS A 224 -5.10 -9.60 -12.54
C LYS A 224 -5.13 -10.56 -13.74
N ASP A 225 -4.28 -10.37 -14.74
CA ASP A 225 -4.17 -11.27 -15.89
C ASP A 225 -3.69 -12.66 -15.48
N ARG A 226 -2.80 -12.73 -14.48
CA ARG A 226 -2.34 -14.01 -13.91
C ARG A 226 -3.45 -14.73 -13.13
N TRP A 227 -4.28 -13.98 -12.39
CA TRP A 227 -5.38 -14.51 -11.59
C TRP A 227 -6.72 -13.82 -11.94
N PRO A 228 -7.41 -14.24 -13.02
CA PRO A 228 -8.61 -13.56 -13.50
C PRO A 228 -9.78 -13.54 -12.51
N SER A 229 -9.81 -14.46 -11.54
CA SER A 229 -10.83 -14.51 -10.47
C SER A 229 -10.60 -13.48 -9.36
N MET A 230 -9.36 -13.01 -9.16
CA MET A 230 -9.01 -11.99 -8.16
C MET A 230 -9.73 -10.69 -8.49
N LYS A 231 -10.40 -10.06 -7.53
CA LYS A 231 -11.02 -8.74 -7.71
C LYS A 231 -10.11 -7.65 -7.15
N ARG A 232 -9.88 -6.59 -7.91
CA ARG A 232 -9.22 -5.39 -7.39
C ARG A 232 -10.27 -4.52 -6.69
N VAL A 233 -9.89 -3.95 -5.55
CA VAL A 233 -10.71 -3.07 -4.73
C VAL A 233 -10.00 -1.73 -4.60
N MET A 234 -10.71 -0.64 -4.90
CA MET A 234 -10.17 0.73 -4.85
C MET A 234 -11.31 1.73 -4.68
N HIS A 235 -11.04 2.93 -4.15
CA HIS A 235 -12.05 3.97 -4.04
C HIS A 235 -12.26 4.72 -5.38
N THR A 236 -13.51 5.06 -5.71
CA THR A 236 -13.88 5.78 -6.95
C THR A 236 -13.13 7.09 -7.14
N ALA A 237 -12.87 7.81 -6.03
CA ALA A 237 -12.18 9.09 -6.07
C ALA A 237 -10.72 9.00 -6.56
N ASP A 238 -10.13 7.81 -6.59
CA ASP A 238 -8.78 7.55 -7.11
C ASP A 238 -8.78 6.79 -8.46
N ILE A 239 -9.95 6.46 -9.01
CA ILE A 239 -10.06 5.83 -10.33
C ILE A 239 -9.72 6.86 -11.43
N ARG A 240 -8.75 6.52 -12.28
CA ARG A 240 -8.34 7.32 -13.44
C ARG A 240 -8.19 6.44 -14.69
N GLY A 241 -8.35 7.07 -15.85
CA GLY A 241 -8.01 6.45 -17.13
C GLY A 241 -6.50 6.50 -17.42
N PRO A 242 -6.04 5.81 -18.47
CA PRO A 242 -4.62 5.68 -18.80
C PRO A 242 -3.96 6.99 -19.26
N ASP A 243 -4.77 7.99 -19.64
CA ASP A 243 -4.28 9.29 -20.13
C ASP A 243 -3.99 10.29 -18.99
N ALA A 244 -4.27 9.92 -17.74
CA ALA A 244 -3.95 10.71 -16.56
C ALA A 244 -2.92 9.98 -15.71
N TRP A 245 -2.07 10.72 -15.00
CA TRP A 245 -1.18 10.14 -14.00
C TRP A 245 -2.00 9.26 -13.03
N PRO A 246 -1.53 8.03 -12.69
CA PRO A 246 -0.18 7.49 -12.85
C PRO A 246 0.05 6.77 -14.21
N TYR A 247 -0.77 7.07 -15.21
CA TYR A 247 -0.70 6.53 -16.58
C TYR A 247 -0.92 5.02 -16.64
N THR A 248 -1.84 4.55 -15.80
CA THR A 248 -2.36 3.18 -15.79
C THR A 248 -3.88 3.22 -15.85
N ASP A 249 -4.50 2.25 -16.51
CA ASP A 249 -5.96 2.21 -16.58
C ASP A 249 -6.52 1.57 -15.31
N LEU A 250 -7.14 2.38 -14.46
CA LEU A 250 -7.81 1.93 -13.24
C LEU A 250 -9.31 1.76 -13.44
N ARG A 251 -9.87 2.16 -14.59
CA ARG A 251 -11.33 2.08 -14.85
C ARG A 251 -11.83 0.64 -14.87
N GLY A 252 -10.94 -0.32 -15.12
CA GLY A 252 -11.23 -1.76 -15.09
C GLY A 252 -11.17 -2.40 -13.70
N VAL A 253 -10.90 -1.65 -12.63
CA VAL A 253 -10.96 -2.16 -11.24
C VAL A 253 -12.37 -2.66 -10.96
N GLU A 254 -12.47 -3.90 -10.45
CA GLU A 254 -13.73 -4.63 -10.34
C GLU A 254 -14.64 -4.14 -9.22
N MET A 255 -14.06 -3.69 -8.09
CA MET A 255 -14.79 -3.17 -6.94
C MET A 255 -14.36 -1.73 -6.68
N GLN A 256 -15.16 -0.79 -7.17
CA GLN A 256 -14.95 0.64 -6.99
C GLN A 256 -15.85 1.13 -5.85
N LEU A 257 -15.28 1.36 -4.68
CA LEU A 257 -16.00 1.80 -3.48
C LEU A 257 -16.32 3.28 -3.57
N ASP A 258 -17.55 3.67 -3.23
CA ASP A 258 -18.01 5.06 -3.28
C ASP A 258 -18.67 5.46 -1.96
N GLY A 259 -18.47 6.71 -1.56
CA GLY A 259 -18.94 7.28 -0.28
C GLY A 259 -17.88 7.28 0.81
N GLU A 260 -18.30 7.35 2.07
CA GLU A 260 -17.37 7.52 3.21
C GLU A 260 -17.07 6.22 3.98
N GLY A 261 -17.69 5.10 3.57
CA GLY A 261 -17.53 3.82 4.24
C GLY A 261 -17.96 3.83 5.72
N PRO A 262 -17.47 2.90 6.54
CA PRO A 262 -16.62 1.76 6.17
C PRO A 262 -17.37 0.73 5.31
N TRP A 263 -16.64 -0.14 4.60
CA TRP A 263 -17.21 -1.26 3.86
C TRP A 263 -16.64 -2.58 4.37
N GLU A 264 -17.50 -3.49 4.81
CA GLU A 264 -17.10 -4.86 5.09
C GLU A 264 -16.95 -5.63 3.77
N LEU A 265 -15.71 -5.97 3.42
CA LEU A 265 -15.40 -6.67 2.17
C LEU A 265 -15.57 -8.19 2.31
N ALA A 266 -15.25 -8.69 3.51
CA ALA A 266 -15.44 -10.06 3.96
C ALA A 266 -15.42 -10.08 5.50
N LEU A 267 -15.86 -11.17 6.11
CA LEU A 267 -15.80 -11.33 7.56
C LEU A 267 -14.39 -11.02 8.09
N GLY A 268 -14.27 -10.05 9.00
CA GLY A 268 -12.99 -9.65 9.58
C GLY A 268 -12.03 -8.92 8.63
N LEU A 269 -12.54 -8.36 7.52
CA LEU A 269 -11.82 -7.48 6.60
C LEU A 269 -12.69 -6.27 6.21
N THR A 270 -12.23 -5.08 6.58
CA THR A 270 -12.95 -3.81 6.36
C THR A 270 -12.09 -2.83 5.59
N ALA A 271 -12.65 -2.19 4.55
CA ALA A 271 -12.08 -1.00 3.93
C ALA A 271 -12.59 0.25 4.66
N ILE A 272 -11.67 1.13 5.04
CA ILE A 272 -11.94 2.38 5.77
C ILE A 272 -11.52 3.53 4.87
N HIS A 273 -12.45 4.44 4.57
CA HIS A 273 -12.12 5.66 3.85
C HIS A 273 -11.27 6.57 4.74
N ALA A 274 -10.07 6.89 4.27
CA ALA A 274 -9.08 7.68 4.99
C ALA A 274 -8.53 8.77 4.07
N PRO A 275 -9.37 9.73 3.60
CA PRO A 275 -8.94 10.77 2.68
C PRO A 275 -7.88 11.64 3.34
N GLY A 276 -6.95 12.14 2.54
CA GLY A 276 -5.88 13.01 3.03
C GLY A 276 -4.63 12.91 2.18
N HIS A 277 -4.03 11.72 2.10
CA HIS A 277 -2.91 11.46 1.18
C HIS A 277 -3.36 11.62 -0.27
N SER A 278 -4.40 10.89 -0.64
CA SER A 278 -5.22 11.13 -1.84
C SER A 278 -6.69 11.34 -1.44
N ARG A 279 -7.53 11.71 -2.41
CA ARG A 279 -8.96 11.88 -2.16
C ARG A 279 -9.66 10.53 -1.93
N GLY A 280 -9.19 9.46 -2.56
CA GLY A 280 -9.72 8.10 -2.43
C GLY A 280 -8.86 7.15 -1.60
N SER A 281 -8.00 7.68 -0.73
CA SER A 281 -7.16 6.84 0.13
C SER A 281 -8.00 5.93 1.01
N LEU A 282 -7.64 4.65 1.03
CA LEU A 282 -8.22 3.60 1.86
C LEU A 282 -7.17 3.04 2.82
N CYS A 283 -7.58 2.80 4.05
CA CYS A 283 -6.91 1.85 4.93
C CYS A 283 -7.69 0.53 4.95
N PHE A 284 -7.01 -0.61 5.00
CA PHE A 284 -7.65 -1.91 5.14
C PHE A 284 -7.37 -2.48 6.53
N LEU A 285 -8.44 -2.71 7.30
CA LEU A 285 -8.38 -3.32 8.62
C LEU A 285 -8.65 -4.82 8.49
N ALA A 286 -7.65 -5.63 8.82
CA ALA A 286 -7.75 -7.07 8.91
C ALA A 286 -7.74 -7.52 10.37
N SER A 287 -8.72 -8.36 10.74
CA SER A 287 -8.81 -8.96 12.07
C SER A 287 -7.69 -9.98 12.34
N GLY A 288 -7.49 -10.29 13.63
CA GLY A 288 -6.55 -11.31 14.09
C GLY A 288 -6.74 -12.69 13.44
N GLU A 289 -7.98 -13.10 13.17
CA GLU A 289 -8.27 -14.38 12.50
C GLU A 289 -7.72 -14.42 11.07
N ARG A 290 -7.79 -13.28 10.36
CA ARG A 290 -7.27 -13.14 8.98
C ARG A 290 -5.75 -13.07 8.95
N THR A 291 -5.14 -12.50 9.97
CA THR A 291 -3.69 -12.26 10.06
C THR A 291 -2.97 -13.36 10.84
N GLY A 292 -3.70 -14.31 11.43
CA GLY A 292 -3.12 -15.42 12.20
C GLY A 292 -2.58 -14.98 13.56
N GLY A 293 -3.22 -14.00 14.19
CA GLY A 293 -2.93 -13.52 15.54
C GLY A 293 -3.63 -12.20 15.83
N GLU A 294 -2.96 -11.07 15.58
CA GLU A 294 -3.45 -9.73 15.96
C GLU A 294 -3.97 -8.89 14.80
N GLY A 295 -4.83 -7.91 15.09
CA GLY A 295 -5.37 -7.01 14.06
C GLY A 295 -4.28 -6.17 13.37
N VAL A 296 -4.42 -5.97 12.08
CA VAL A 296 -3.49 -5.21 11.23
C VAL A 296 -4.24 -4.13 10.48
N LEU A 297 -3.72 -2.90 10.53
CA LEU A 297 -4.11 -1.82 9.65
C LEU A 297 -3.07 -1.68 8.53
N PHE A 298 -3.48 -2.02 7.31
CA PHE A 298 -2.73 -1.68 6.11
C PHE A 298 -3.06 -0.25 5.69
N SER A 299 -2.13 0.67 5.88
CA SER A 299 -2.40 2.11 5.81
C SER A 299 -2.03 2.78 4.49
N GLY A 300 -1.37 2.06 3.57
CA GLY A 300 -0.76 2.69 2.39
C GLY A 300 0.14 3.85 2.82
N ASP A 301 -0.03 5.00 2.18
CA ASP A 301 0.69 6.24 2.52
C ASP A 301 -0.10 7.17 3.48
N HIS A 302 -1.18 6.66 4.07
CA HIS A 302 -1.95 7.44 5.01
C HIS A 302 -1.22 7.66 6.35
N LEU A 303 -0.52 6.64 6.84
CA LEU A 303 0.09 6.62 8.17
C LEU A 303 1.26 5.63 8.21
N ALA A 304 2.42 6.04 8.71
CA ALA A 304 3.57 5.18 8.93
C ALA A 304 4.40 5.65 10.13
N TYR A 305 5.29 4.80 10.66
CA TYR A 305 6.30 5.30 11.59
C TYR A 305 7.41 6.03 10.83
N ASN A 306 7.61 7.29 11.19
CA ASN A 306 8.65 8.13 10.64
C ASN A 306 9.85 8.13 11.61
N ALA A 307 10.86 7.32 11.30
CA ALA A 307 12.05 7.21 12.15
C ALA A 307 12.85 8.52 12.31
N LYS A 308 12.73 9.46 11.36
CA LYS A 308 13.38 10.78 11.49
C LYS A 308 12.69 11.66 12.54
N LEU A 309 11.36 11.55 12.64
CA LEU A 309 10.57 12.33 13.58
C LEU A 309 10.30 11.60 14.90
N GLY A 310 10.57 10.29 14.96
CA GLY A 310 10.35 9.48 16.16
C GLY A 310 8.88 9.26 16.51
N ARG A 311 7.97 9.40 15.53
CA ARG A 311 6.52 9.30 15.73
C ARG A 311 5.81 8.66 14.54
N LEU A 312 4.57 8.23 14.77
CA LEU A 312 3.64 7.96 13.68
C LEU A 312 3.27 9.26 12.98
N ASP A 313 3.26 9.25 11.66
CA ASP A 313 3.13 10.45 10.83
C ASP A 313 2.57 10.09 9.44
N GLY A 314 2.22 11.10 8.64
CA GLY A 314 1.86 10.98 7.22
C GLY A 314 2.96 11.48 6.30
N PHE A 315 2.76 11.37 4.99
CA PHE A 315 3.71 11.85 3.98
C PHE A 315 3.32 13.24 3.46
N ALA A 316 3.47 14.29 4.28
CA ALA A 316 2.97 15.64 3.98
C ALA A 316 3.47 16.27 2.67
N ARG A 317 4.60 15.81 2.13
CA ARG A 317 5.11 16.28 0.83
C ARG A 317 4.24 15.80 -0.35
N TYR A 318 3.55 14.68 -0.18
CA TYR A 318 2.79 14.00 -1.22
C TYR A 318 1.28 13.96 -0.91
N GLY A 319 0.86 14.50 0.25
CA GLY A 319 -0.54 14.55 0.63
C GLY A 319 -1.35 15.61 -0.12
N TRP A 320 -2.59 15.25 -0.45
CA TRP A 320 -3.58 16.12 -1.08
C TRP A 320 -4.22 17.12 -0.10
N SER A 321 -4.55 16.68 1.12
CA SER A 321 -5.15 17.50 2.18
C SER A 321 -4.67 17.06 3.55
N LEU A 322 -3.71 17.81 4.11
CA LEU A 322 -3.06 17.46 5.38
C LEU A 322 -4.02 17.51 6.57
N GLY A 323 -4.92 18.49 6.60
CA GLY A 323 -5.94 18.61 7.65
C GLY A 323 -6.92 17.44 7.64
N LEU A 324 -7.41 17.04 6.46
CA LEU A 324 -8.27 15.85 6.33
C LEU A 324 -7.50 14.57 6.67
N GLN A 325 -6.22 14.47 6.32
CA GLN A 325 -5.39 13.35 6.71
C GLN A 325 -5.29 13.23 8.24
N ALA A 326 -5.02 14.34 8.94
CA ALA A 326 -5.01 14.36 10.40
C ALA A 326 -6.38 13.96 10.99
N GLU A 327 -7.49 14.47 10.45
CA GLU A 327 -8.83 14.07 10.88
C GLU A 327 -9.10 12.57 10.66
N SER A 328 -8.68 12.03 9.52
CA SER A 328 -8.76 10.61 9.22
C SER A 328 -7.91 9.78 10.18
N MET A 329 -6.68 10.21 10.52
CA MET A 329 -5.86 9.56 11.55
C MET A 329 -6.57 9.48 12.90
N ARG A 330 -7.30 10.52 13.33
CA ARG A 330 -8.08 10.47 14.59
C ARG A 330 -9.14 9.37 14.57
N LYS A 331 -9.84 9.19 13.44
CA LYS A 331 -10.89 8.17 13.29
C LYS A 331 -10.36 6.74 13.42
N LEU A 332 -9.06 6.52 13.20
CA LEU A 332 -8.43 5.21 13.31
C LEU A 332 -8.12 4.81 14.76
N ALA A 333 -8.11 5.76 15.72
CA ALA A 333 -7.62 5.52 17.08
C ALA A 333 -8.35 4.37 17.82
N ASP A 334 -9.66 4.29 17.63
CA ASP A 334 -10.53 3.33 18.33
C ASP A 334 -10.70 1.99 17.61
N LEU A 335 -10.06 1.81 16.44
CA LEU A 335 -10.19 0.59 15.67
C LEU A 335 -9.31 -0.55 16.23
N PRO A 336 -9.74 -1.82 16.13
CA PRO A 336 -9.09 -2.95 16.79
C PRO A 336 -7.88 -3.50 16.01
N PHE A 337 -6.78 -2.74 15.94
CA PHE A 337 -5.51 -3.22 15.36
C PHE A 337 -4.34 -3.04 16.33
N THR A 338 -3.34 -3.90 16.20
CA THR A 338 -2.07 -3.80 16.93
C THR A 338 -0.93 -3.34 16.03
N TRP A 339 -1.05 -3.60 14.72
CA TRP A 339 -0.01 -3.32 13.75
C TRP A 339 -0.43 -2.26 12.73
N VAL A 340 0.49 -1.37 12.38
CA VAL A 340 0.41 -0.51 11.19
C VAL A 340 1.44 -1.01 10.18
N LEU A 341 0.94 -1.43 9.01
CA LEU A 341 1.76 -1.87 7.88
C LEU A 341 1.56 -0.90 6.70
N PRO A 342 2.48 0.05 6.50
CA PRO A 342 2.33 1.08 5.48
C PRO A 342 2.90 0.67 4.13
N GLY A 343 2.54 1.43 3.08
CA GLY A 343 3.15 1.39 1.75
C GLY A 343 4.58 1.94 1.81
N HIS A 344 4.76 3.15 2.31
CA HIS A 344 6.08 3.75 2.56
C HIS A 344 6.37 3.95 4.06
N GLY A 345 7.65 4.15 4.40
CA GLY A 345 8.08 4.34 5.79
C GLY A 345 8.19 3.03 6.57
N ARG A 346 8.11 3.10 7.90
CA ARG A 346 8.35 1.94 8.77
C ARG A 346 7.07 1.42 9.39
N ARG A 347 7.04 0.11 9.59
CA ARG A 347 6.01 -0.61 10.34
C ARG A 347 6.00 -0.13 11.79
N TRP A 348 4.84 -0.19 12.41
CA TRP A 348 4.68 0.09 13.84
C TRP A 348 3.80 -0.96 14.50
N MET A 349 4.06 -1.21 15.78
CA MET A 349 3.31 -2.14 16.59
C MET A 349 3.04 -1.50 17.94
N PHE A 350 1.78 -1.56 18.39
CA PHE A 350 1.39 -1.09 19.71
C PHE A 350 1.48 -2.22 20.74
N GLU A 351 1.69 -1.86 21.99
CA GLU A 351 1.73 -2.79 23.13
C GLU A 351 0.34 -3.02 23.71
N SER A 352 -0.58 -2.07 23.54
CA SER A 352 -1.97 -2.17 24.03
C SER A 352 -2.91 -1.24 23.28
N ASP A 353 -4.22 -1.52 23.35
CA ASP A 353 -5.27 -0.66 22.81
C ASP A 353 -5.23 0.76 23.38
N LYS A 354 -4.94 0.90 24.68
CA LYS A 354 -4.80 2.20 25.35
C LYS A 354 -3.62 2.99 24.79
N GLN A 355 -2.48 2.33 24.55
CA GLN A 355 -1.33 2.96 23.94
C GLN A 355 -1.64 3.36 22.49
N ARG A 356 -2.30 2.49 21.72
CA ARG A 356 -2.73 2.81 20.35
C ARG A 356 -3.58 4.07 20.31
N ALA A 357 -4.68 4.09 21.06
CA ALA A 357 -5.61 5.21 21.02
C ALA A 357 -4.90 6.54 21.34
N LYS A 358 -4.07 6.56 22.40
CA LYS A 358 -3.26 7.74 22.75
C LYS A 358 -2.29 8.13 21.64
N THR A 359 -1.49 7.19 21.13
CA THR A 359 -0.46 7.48 20.12
C THR A 359 -1.07 7.91 18.78
N MET A 360 -2.21 7.34 18.38
CA MET A 360 -2.94 7.74 17.17
C MET A 360 -3.51 9.14 17.27
N LEU A 361 -4.10 9.49 18.41
CA LEU A 361 -4.59 10.86 18.66
C LEU A 361 -3.44 11.87 18.68
N GLN A 362 -2.32 11.51 19.32
CA GLN A 362 -1.12 12.35 19.29
C GLN A 362 -0.59 12.52 17.87
N ALA A 363 -0.47 11.44 17.09
CA ALA A 363 0.00 11.48 15.70
C ALA A 363 -0.87 12.40 14.83
N ALA A 364 -2.19 12.37 15.02
CA ALA A 364 -3.10 13.25 14.32
C ALA A 364 -2.94 14.73 14.71
N GLU A 365 -2.74 15.03 15.99
CA GLU A 365 -2.48 16.39 16.47
C GLU A 365 -1.14 16.91 15.94
N ASP A 366 -0.11 16.10 16.11
CA ASP A 366 1.24 16.31 15.63
C ASP A 366 1.31 16.58 14.12
N PHE A 367 0.57 15.80 13.33
CA PHE A 367 0.47 16.01 11.88
C PHE A 367 -0.32 17.25 11.51
N ALA A 368 -1.37 17.59 12.26
CA ALA A 368 -2.13 18.80 12.01
C ALA A 368 -1.30 20.08 12.29
N VAL A 369 -0.46 20.05 13.32
CA VAL A 369 0.32 21.22 13.78
C VAL A 369 1.66 21.33 13.05
N ASP A 370 2.39 20.23 12.88
CA ASP A 370 3.71 20.20 12.25
C ASP A 370 3.83 19.03 11.26
N PRO A 371 3.09 19.06 10.14
CA PRO A 371 3.06 17.96 9.16
C PRO A 371 4.43 17.71 8.50
N TYR A 372 5.33 18.69 8.53
CA TYR A 372 6.66 18.58 7.94
C TYR A 372 7.76 18.29 8.97
N GLY A 373 7.41 18.19 10.26
CA GLY A 373 8.35 17.95 11.35
C GLY A 373 9.40 19.07 11.51
N ARG A 374 9.09 20.30 11.12
CA ARG A 374 10.06 21.42 11.14
C ARG A 374 10.36 21.90 12.56
N GLN A 375 9.45 21.72 13.51
CA GLN A 375 9.66 22.12 14.89
C GLN A 375 10.58 21.12 15.61
N LEU A 376 10.45 19.83 15.30
CA LEU A 376 11.28 18.76 15.87
C LEU A 376 12.71 18.77 15.30
N VAL A 377 12.87 18.99 13.99
CA VAL A 377 14.20 18.97 13.34
C VAL A 377 15.06 20.19 13.71
N ASN A 378 14.46 21.27 14.21
CA ASN A 378 15.15 22.48 14.64
C ASN A 378 15.23 22.64 16.17
N SER A 379 14.83 21.62 16.93
CA SER A 379 15.03 21.59 18.38
C SER A 379 16.50 21.21 18.66
N PRO A 380 17.22 21.98 19.50
CA PRO A 380 18.68 21.88 19.66
C PRO A 380 19.17 20.54 20.24
#